data_AF-A0A7S1T2J2-F1
#
_entry.id   AF-A0A7S1T2J2-F1
#
_cell.length_a   1.000
_cell.length_b   1.000
_cell.length_c   1.000
_cell.angle_alpha   90.00
_cell.angle_beta   90.00
_cell.angle_gamma   90.00
#
_symmetry.space_group_name_H-M   'P 1'
#
loop_
_entity.id
_entity.type
_entity.pdbx_description
1 polymer ?
#
loop_
_entity_poly.entity_id
_entity_poly.type
_entity_poly.pdbx_seq_one_letter_code
_entity_poly.pdbx_strand_id
1 'polypeptide(L)'
;AGGTVRALKKALKGVKVRTTHQQTNKTYTLKAVEERSANNFVFFNKRKQCETTVAAHFHDTYRQLTYPDLPCVNMGSARRPNCFPPEVCEIVAGQRKLKLADVQRNLLPQACSAKPATGRVAMEHAVRHNGQFHKDPTTEGFGLSVSLEMLEVQGRRLEPPELEYCKVASPHEVEAGREAAATPVTVTNGSWNLRDLAFREPASLLSWAVVHLGAAKHTREVENYVNSQMRMLRTCGLHDARAMPPVVAPDCNGE
;
A
#
# COMPACT_ATOMS: atom_id res chain seq x y z
N ALA A 1 5.83 27.77 0.57
CA ALA A 1 7.21 27.29 0.82
C ALA A 1 7.32 26.21 1.91
N GLY A 2 6.64 26.33 3.07
CA GLY A 2 6.84 25.41 4.21
C GLY A 2 6.39 23.95 4.06
N GLY A 3 5.41 23.65 3.18
CA GLY A 3 4.92 22.29 2.97
C GLY A 3 5.95 21.32 2.37
N THR A 4 6.77 21.80 1.44
CA THR A 4 7.77 21.00 0.71
C THR A 4 8.92 20.56 1.61
N VAL A 5 9.40 21.45 2.48
CA VAL A 5 10.51 21.15 3.41
C VAL A 5 10.08 20.11 4.46
N ARG A 6 8.83 20.19 4.96
CA ARG A 6 8.30 19.21 5.90
C ARG A 6 8.20 17.80 5.29
N ALA A 7 7.76 17.71 4.03
CA ALA A 7 7.70 16.45 3.30
C ALA A 7 9.11 15.84 3.12
N LEU A 8 10.10 16.68 2.76
CA LEU A 8 11.49 16.28 2.62
C LEU A 8 12.09 15.76 3.94
N LYS A 9 11.87 16.49 5.05
CA LYS A 9 12.29 16.07 6.41
C LYS A 9 11.74 14.68 6.76
N LYS A 10 10.48 14.41 6.42
CA LYS A 10 9.84 13.10 6.68
C LYS A 10 10.40 12.00 5.77
N ALA A 11 10.69 12.30 4.51
CA ALA A 11 11.16 11.32 3.53
C ALA A 11 12.62 10.88 3.78
N LEU A 12 13.48 11.81 4.20
CA LEU A 12 14.92 11.54 4.40
C LEU A 12 15.27 11.01 5.79
N LYS A 13 14.36 11.14 6.77
CA LYS A 13 14.63 10.68 8.13
C LYS A 13 14.87 9.16 8.16
N GLY A 14 16.03 8.76 8.68
CA GLY A 14 16.44 7.36 8.79
C GLY A 14 17.14 6.79 7.56
N VAL A 15 17.24 7.56 6.46
CA VAL A 15 18.00 7.13 5.28
C VAL A 15 19.49 7.14 5.60
N LYS A 16 20.19 6.08 5.21
CA LYS A 16 21.65 5.99 5.33
C LYS A 16 22.33 6.63 4.12
N VAL A 17 23.37 7.41 4.38
CA VAL A 17 24.17 8.08 3.36
C VAL A 17 25.65 7.87 3.63
N ARG A 18 26.46 7.85 2.57
CA ARG A 18 27.91 8.02 2.66
C ARG A 18 28.29 9.41 2.19
N THR A 19 29.41 9.89 2.67
CA THR A 19 29.93 11.21 2.28
C THR A 19 30.97 11.07 1.18
N THR A 20 30.87 11.88 0.12
CA THR A 20 31.76 11.80 -1.05
C THR A 20 33.00 12.70 -0.97
N HIS A 21 32.99 13.72 -0.10
CA HIS A 21 34.09 14.67 0.07
C HIS A 21 35.35 14.07 0.72
N GLN A 22 35.24 12.88 1.33
CA GLN A 22 36.35 12.13 1.91
C GLN A 22 36.35 10.71 1.35
N GLN A 23 37.53 10.13 1.14
CA GLN A 23 37.67 8.73 0.71
C GLN A 23 37.46 7.77 1.89
N THR A 24 36.26 7.77 2.47
CA THR A 24 35.88 6.87 3.56
C THR A 24 34.59 6.12 3.22
N ASN A 25 34.54 4.83 3.57
CA ASN A 25 33.32 4.02 3.45
C ASN A 25 32.37 4.19 4.64
N LYS A 26 32.53 5.28 5.39
CA LYS A 26 31.74 5.52 6.60
C LYS A 26 30.32 5.90 6.21
N THR A 27 29.38 5.13 6.73
CA THR A 27 27.95 5.35 6.54
C THR A 27 27.36 6.08 7.73
N TYR A 28 26.49 7.04 7.46
CA TYR A 28 25.79 7.86 8.43
C TYR A 28 24.28 7.69 8.26
N THR A 29 23.52 7.90 9.33
CA THR A 29 22.05 7.91 9.27
C THR A 29 21.55 9.35 9.37
N LEU A 30 20.79 9.79 8.38
CA LEU A 30 20.11 11.08 8.38
C LEU A 30 19.13 11.16 9.56
N LYS A 31 19.35 12.12 10.45
CA LYS A 31 18.48 12.37 11.61
C LYS A 31 17.48 13.48 11.34
N ALA A 32 17.92 14.54 10.68
CA ALA A 32 17.10 15.69 10.33
C ALA A 32 17.63 16.41 9.09
N VAL A 33 16.80 17.27 8.51
CA VAL A 33 17.21 18.31 7.58
C VAL A 33 17.12 19.63 8.34
N GLU A 34 18.18 20.42 8.32
CA GLU A 34 18.25 21.72 8.99
C GLU A 34 17.40 22.76 8.26
N GLU A 35 17.02 23.83 8.94
CA GLU A 35 16.31 24.96 8.31
C GLU A 35 17.25 25.98 7.68
N ARG A 36 18.47 26.05 8.20
CA ARG A 36 19.52 26.94 7.70
C ARG A 36 20.26 26.28 6.53
N SER A 37 20.62 27.11 5.55
CA SER A 37 21.45 26.73 4.41
C SER A 37 22.91 26.53 4.81
N ALA A 38 23.72 25.95 3.92
CA ALA A 38 25.16 25.81 4.16
C ALA A 38 25.87 27.18 4.31
N ASN A 39 25.35 28.23 3.66
CA ASN A 39 25.83 29.61 3.84
C ASN A 39 25.57 30.16 5.25
N ASN A 40 24.44 29.81 5.86
CA ASN A 40 23.99 30.41 7.12
C ASN A 40 24.20 29.50 8.35
N PHE A 41 24.53 28.22 8.15
CA PHE A 41 24.79 27.29 9.23
C PHE A 41 26.21 27.48 9.76
N VAL A 42 26.34 28.14 10.92
CA VAL A 42 27.61 28.35 11.62
C VAL A 42 27.88 27.18 12.57
N PHE A 43 29.13 26.71 12.60
CA PHE A 43 29.62 25.74 13.57
C PHE A 43 31.04 26.08 14.02
N PHE A 44 31.41 25.63 15.22
CA PHE A 44 32.76 25.80 15.74
C PHE A 44 33.72 24.78 15.13
N ASN A 45 34.69 25.26 14.34
CA ASN A 45 35.73 24.41 13.75
C ASN A 45 36.85 24.20 14.76
N LYS A 46 36.90 23.01 15.37
CA LYS A 46 37.93 22.65 16.36
C LYS A 46 39.37 22.67 15.84
N ARG A 47 39.59 22.53 14.53
CA ARG A 47 40.95 22.57 13.95
C ARG A 47 41.46 23.99 13.81
N LYS A 48 40.60 24.90 13.35
CA LYS A 48 40.92 26.33 13.19
C LYS A 48 40.65 27.17 14.45
N GLN A 49 40.01 26.58 15.47
CA GLN A 49 39.59 27.24 16.71
C GLN A 49 38.76 28.52 16.46
N CYS A 50 37.93 28.51 15.40
CA CYS A 50 37.08 29.63 15.03
C CYS A 50 35.69 29.16 14.60
N GLU A 51 34.71 30.07 14.67
CA GLU A 51 33.39 29.85 14.07
C GLU A 51 33.47 30.05 12.56
N THR A 52 32.85 29.14 11.80
CA THR A 52 32.81 29.22 10.34
C THR A 52 31.49 28.63 9.83
N THR A 53 31.10 29.02 8.63
CA THR A 53 29.91 28.45 7.97
C THR A 53 30.25 27.12 7.32
N VAL A 54 29.26 26.26 7.11
CA VAL A 54 29.47 25.00 6.38
C VAL A 54 30.01 25.29 4.97
N ALA A 55 29.46 26.28 4.27
CA ALA A 55 29.94 26.66 2.94
C ALA A 55 31.41 27.11 2.94
N ALA A 56 31.80 28.02 3.84
CA ALA A 56 33.18 28.50 3.94
C ALA A 56 34.15 27.37 4.31
N HIS A 57 33.77 26.48 5.23
CA HIS A 57 34.58 25.32 5.58
C HIS A 57 34.84 24.40 4.37
N PHE A 58 33.80 24.11 3.58
CA PHE A 58 33.92 23.26 2.40
C PHE A 58 34.73 23.92 1.28
N HIS A 59 34.58 25.23 1.09
CA HIS A 59 35.43 26.00 0.17
C HIS A 59 36.92 25.94 0.56
N ASP A 60 37.23 26.14 1.84
CA ASP A 60 38.62 26.20 2.33
C ASP A 60 39.30 24.83 2.39
N THR A 61 38.55 23.77 2.72
CA THR A 61 39.13 22.46 3.09
C THR A 61 38.97 21.43 1.97
N TYR A 62 37.95 21.58 1.12
CA TYR A 62 37.58 20.61 0.10
C TYR A 62 37.35 21.30 -1.25
N ARG A 63 36.09 21.39 -1.69
CA ARG A 63 35.66 22.04 -2.92
C ARG A 63 34.52 22.99 -2.62
N GLN A 64 34.47 24.10 -3.34
CA GLN A 64 33.33 25.02 -3.33
C GLN A 64 32.03 24.30 -3.67
N LEU A 65 30.98 24.58 -2.89
CA LEU A 65 29.63 24.07 -3.10
C LEU A 65 28.96 24.77 -4.28
N THR A 66 28.17 24.02 -5.05
CA THR A 66 27.41 24.56 -6.20
C THR A 66 26.09 25.18 -5.75
N TYR A 67 25.49 24.64 -4.69
CA TYR A 67 24.18 25.01 -4.15
C TYR A 67 24.27 25.33 -2.65
N PRO A 68 25.06 26.34 -2.24
CA PRO A 68 25.29 26.64 -0.83
C PRO A 68 24.04 27.16 -0.10
N ASP A 69 23.00 27.56 -0.84
CA ASP A 69 21.71 28.00 -0.29
C ASP A 69 20.75 26.86 0.06
N LEU A 70 21.10 25.60 -0.27
CA LEU A 70 20.32 24.45 0.15
C LEU A 70 20.48 24.15 1.65
N PRO A 71 19.44 23.65 2.33
CA PRO A 71 19.51 23.26 3.72
C PRO A 71 20.50 22.10 3.92
N CYS A 72 21.28 22.17 4.99
CA CYS A 72 22.16 21.06 5.35
C CYS A 72 21.38 19.86 5.88
N VAL A 73 21.97 18.69 5.73
CA VAL A 73 21.48 17.46 6.35
C VAL A 73 22.23 17.15 7.64
N ASN A 74 21.50 16.88 8.72
CA ASN A 74 22.08 16.58 10.03
C ASN A 74 22.13 15.07 10.26
N MET A 75 23.35 14.57 10.47
CA MET A 75 23.66 13.17 10.76
C MET A 75 23.99 12.95 12.25
N GLY A 76 24.09 14.04 13.01
CA GLY A 76 24.35 14.05 14.45
C GLY A 76 23.07 14.06 15.29
N SER A 77 23.24 14.31 16.58
CA SER A 77 22.11 14.50 17.50
C SER A 77 21.67 15.98 17.49
N ALA A 78 20.47 16.28 17.98
CA ALA A 78 20.02 17.67 18.12
C ALA A 78 20.95 18.52 19.01
N ARG A 79 21.55 17.90 20.06
CA ARG A 79 22.48 18.58 20.98
C ARG A 79 23.90 18.74 20.43
N ARG A 80 24.29 17.85 19.52
CA ARG A 80 25.61 17.85 18.85
C ARG A 80 25.36 17.62 17.36
N PRO A 81 24.92 18.67 16.64
CA PRO A 81 24.60 18.55 15.23
C PRO A 81 25.88 18.25 14.44
N ASN A 82 25.74 17.41 13.42
CA ASN A 82 26.82 17.10 12.49
C ASN A 82 26.24 17.27 11.08
N CYS A 83 26.41 18.47 10.54
CA CYS A 83 25.70 18.93 9.36
C CYS A 83 26.58 18.86 8.12
N PHE A 84 26.02 18.34 7.04
CA PHE A 84 26.68 18.23 5.75
C PHE A 84 25.82 18.84 4.64
N PRO A 85 26.43 19.43 3.61
CA PRO A 85 25.71 19.76 2.39
C PRO A 85 25.14 18.50 1.72
N PRO A 86 23.92 18.55 1.15
CA PRO A 86 23.35 17.40 0.45
C PRO A 86 24.18 17.00 -0.79
N GLU A 87 24.90 17.94 -1.41
CA GLU A 87 25.79 17.70 -2.56
C GLU A 87 26.90 16.67 -2.30
N VAL A 88 27.30 16.53 -1.04
CA VAL A 88 28.37 15.60 -0.65
C VAL A 88 27.83 14.34 0.01
N CYS A 89 26.52 14.08 -0.10
CA CYS A 89 25.84 12.94 0.51
C CYS A 89 25.25 12.02 -0.57
N GLU A 90 25.69 10.77 -0.61
CA GLU A 90 25.16 9.75 -1.52
C GLU A 90 24.37 8.71 -0.72
N ILE A 91 23.15 8.40 -1.16
CA ILE A 91 22.30 7.38 -0.52
C ILE A 91 22.93 6.01 -0.75
N VAL A 92 23.14 5.26 0.33
CA VAL A 92 23.69 3.91 0.24
C VAL A 92 22.71 2.96 -0.46
N ALA A 93 23.19 2.15 -1.39
CA ALA A 93 22.38 1.18 -2.12
C ALA A 93 21.81 0.07 -1.20
N GLY A 94 20.78 -0.64 -1.67
CA GLY A 94 20.22 -1.81 -0.98
C GLY A 94 19.37 -1.49 0.26
N GLN A 95 19.03 -0.22 0.49
CA GLN A 95 18.19 0.17 1.62
C GLN A 95 16.71 -0.12 1.34
N ARG A 96 16.09 -0.91 2.22
CA ARG A 96 14.66 -1.20 2.16
C ARG A 96 13.82 0.02 2.51
N LYS A 97 12.89 0.40 1.63
CA LYS A 97 11.86 1.41 1.91
C LYS A 97 10.61 0.73 2.49
N LEU A 98 10.28 1.03 3.75
CA LEU A 98 9.15 0.41 4.46
C LEU A 98 7.78 1.00 4.09
N LYS A 99 7.72 2.31 3.82
CA LYS A 99 6.46 3.02 3.53
C LYS A 99 6.49 3.55 2.10
N LEU A 100 5.51 3.12 1.30
CA LEU A 100 5.31 3.57 -0.08
C LEU A 100 4.32 4.75 -0.13
N ALA A 101 4.53 5.64 -1.09
CA ALA A 101 3.52 6.65 -1.43
C ALA A 101 2.33 5.99 -2.14
N ASP A 102 1.16 6.64 -2.17
CA ASP A 102 -0.06 6.05 -2.71
C ASP A 102 0.08 5.63 -4.18
N VAL A 103 0.71 6.48 -4.99
CA VAL A 103 1.07 6.17 -6.37
C VAL A 103 1.93 4.90 -6.46
N GLN A 104 2.94 4.79 -5.59
CA GLN A 104 3.82 3.61 -5.55
C GLN A 104 3.06 2.35 -5.10
N ARG A 105 2.11 2.47 -4.17
CA ARG A 105 1.27 1.36 -3.70
C ARG A 105 0.35 0.83 -4.79
N ASN A 106 -0.19 1.70 -5.64
CA ASN A 106 -1.06 1.29 -6.74
C ASN A 106 -0.28 0.63 -7.89
N LEU A 107 0.97 1.03 -8.10
CA LEU A 107 1.84 0.46 -9.14
C LEU A 107 2.48 -0.87 -8.72
N LEU A 108 2.73 -1.08 -7.43
CA LEU A 108 3.44 -2.27 -6.95
C LEU A 108 2.74 -3.59 -7.33
N PRO A 109 1.42 -3.78 -7.16
CA PRO A 109 0.74 -5.00 -7.60
C PRO A 109 0.88 -5.22 -9.10
N GLN A 110 0.82 -4.17 -9.92
CA GLN A 110 0.95 -4.28 -11.36
C GLN A 110 2.36 -4.71 -11.77
N ALA A 111 3.38 -4.18 -11.10
CA ALA A 111 4.77 -4.51 -11.36
C ALA A 111 5.18 -5.90 -10.83
N CYS A 112 4.56 -6.38 -9.74
CA CYS A 112 4.95 -7.61 -9.06
C CYS A 112 4.03 -8.81 -9.33
N SER A 113 2.82 -8.60 -9.86
CA SER A 113 1.91 -9.71 -10.16
C SER A 113 2.33 -10.40 -11.44
N ALA A 114 2.62 -11.70 -11.34
CA ALA A 114 2.88 -12.57 -12.47
C ALA A 114 1.78 -13.61 -12.59
N LYS A 115 1.41 -13.97 -13.83
CA LYS A 115 0.56 -15.15 -14.07
C LYS A 115 1.34 -16.41 -13.66
N PRO A 116 0.66 -17.50 -13.25
CA PRO A 116 1.35 -18.71 -12.78
C PRO A 116 2.42 -19.24 -13.75
N ALA A 117 2.14 -19.27 -15.05
CA ALA A 117 3.10 -19.73 -16.06
C ALA A 117 4.35 -18.84 -16.15
N THR A 118 4.19 -17.51 -16.15
CA THR A 118 5.34 -16.58 -16.22
C THR A 118 6.10 -16.54 -14.90
N GLY A 119 5.38 -16.63 -13.78
CA GLY A 119 5.98 -16.75 -12.44
C GLY A 119 6.84 -17.99 -12.30
N ARG A 120 6.37 -19.15 -12.81
CA ARG A 120 7.14 -20.40 -12.83
C ARG A 120 8.49 -20.23 -13.54
N VAL A 121 8.45 -19.70 -14.76
CA VAL A 121 9.67 -19.47 -15.57
C VAL A 121 10.61 -18.49 -14.88
N ALA A 122 10.08 -17.41 -14.28
CA ALA A 122 10.89 -16.44 -13.54
C ALA A 122 11.56 -17.07 -12.30
N MET A 123 10.86 -17.94 -11.58
CA MET A 123 11.42 -18.67 -10.43
C MET A 123 12.51 -19.65 -10.85
N GLU A 124 12.28 -20.45 -11.90
CA GLU A 124 13.29 -21.37 -12.44
C GLU A 124 14.54 -20.62 -12.89
N HIS A 125 14.36 -19.50 -13.60
CA HIS A 125 15.46 -18.63 -14.00
C HIS A 125 16.21 -18.08 -12.78
N ALA A 126 15.50 -17.61 -11.75
CA ALA A 126 16.11 -17.06 -10.54
C ALA A 126 16.94 -18.12 -9.79
N VAL A 127 16.44 -19.35 -9.64
CA VAL A 127 17.18 -20.45 -9.00
C VAL A 127 18.43 -20.82 -9.81
N ARG A 128 18.29 -20.98 -11.13
CA ARG A 128 19.40 -21.38 -12.02
C ARG A 128 20.49 -20.33 -12.13
N HIS A 129 20.12 -19.06 -12.27
CA HIS A 129 21.08 -18.00 -12.62
C HIS A 129 21.45 -17.08 -11.47
N ASN A 130 20.53 -16.79 -10.54
CA ASN A 130 20.80 -15.88 -9.42
C ASN A 130 21.21 -16.63 -8.16
N GLY A 131 20.61 -17.80 -7.91
CA GLY A 131 20.89 -18.62 -6.72
C GLY A 131 22.27 -19.27 -6.77
N GLN A 132 22.63 -19.89 -7.91
CA GLN A 132 23.92 -20.57 -8.14
C GLN A 132 24.40 -21.41 -6.94
N PHE A 133 23.50 -22.10 -6.25
CA PHE A 133 23.78 -22.82 -4.99
C PHE A 133 24.90 -23.87 -5.12
N HIS A 134 25.07 -24.43 -6.31
CA HIS A 134 26.15 -25.36 -6.64
C HIS A 134 27.56 -24.74 -6.65
N LYS A 135 27.67 -23.40 -6.65
CA LYS A 135 28.94 -22.66 -6.57
C LYS A 135 29.16 -21.99 -5.22
N ASP A 136 28.19 -22.10 -4.31
CA ASP A 136 28.31 -21.49 -2.99
C ASP A 136 29.16 -22.38 -2.07
N PRO A 137 30.33 -21.90 -1.59
CA PRO A 137 31.21 -22.67 -0.72
C PRO A 137 30.52 -23.10 0.58
N THR A 138 29.52 -22.34 1.03
CA THR A 138 28.74 -22.67 2.23
C THR A 138 27.91 -23.92 1.98
N THR A 139 27.13 -23.93 0.90
CA THR A 139 26.29 -25.06 0.48
C THR A 139 27.12 -26.33 0.29
N GLU A 140 28.28 -26.23 -0.37
CA GLU A 140 29.22 -27.34 -0.54
C GLU A 140 29.80 -27.82 0.81
N GLY A 141 30.20 -26.90 1.68
CA GLY A 141 30.77 -27.23 3.00
C GLY A 141 29.80 -27.96 3.93
N PHE A 142 28.49 -27.77 3.76
CA PHE A 142 27.45 -28.53 4.46
C PHE A 142 27.01 -29.81 3.73
N GLY A 143 27.59 -30.12 2.56
CA GLY A 143 27.21 -31.28 1.75
C GLY A 143 25.78 -31.19 1.19
N LEU A 144 25.26 -29.98 1.01
CA LEU A 144 23.91 -29.75 0.51
C LEU A 144 23.91 -29.69 -1.02
N SER A 145 22.85 -30.22 -1.64
CA SER A 145 22.61 -30.11 -3.08
C SER A 145 21.17 -29.65 -3.32
N VAL A 146 21.02 -28.66 -4.20
CA VAL A 146 19.72 -28.02 -4.49
C VAL A 146 19.32 -28.35 -5.92
N SER A 147 18.14 -28.95 -6.10
CA SER A 147 17.56 -29.18 -7.42
C SER A 147 17.26 -27.85 -8.12
N LEU A 148 17.54 -27.81 -9.43
CA LEU A 148 17.24 -26.66 -10.29
C LEU A 148 15.83 -26.73 -10.91
N GLU A 149 15.09 -27.79 -10.63
CA GLU A 149 13.75 -28.05 -11.13
C GLU A 149 12.75 -28.03 -9.98
N MET A 150 11.53 -27.55 -10.27
CA MET A 150 10.46 -27.54 -9.28
C MET A 150 10.03 -28.98 -8.96
N LEU A 151 9.74 -29.25 -7.69
CA LEU A 151 9.22 -30.53 -7.27
C LEU A 151 7.84 -30.76 -7.87
N GLU A 152 7.68 -31.87 -8.59
CA GLU A 152 6.39 -32.32 -9.08
C GLU A 152 5.61 -33.02 -7.97
N VAL A 153 4.35 -32.62 -7.81
CA VAL A 153 3.46 -33.18 -6.79
C VAL A 153 2.13 -33.57 -7.42
N GLN A 154 1.59 -34.73 -7.04
CA GLN A 154 0.27 -35.14 -7.48
C GLN A 154 -0.79 -34.43 -6.66
N GLY A 155 -1.47 -33.47 -7.28
CA GLY A 155 -2.64 -32.82 -6.72
C GLY A 155 -3.93 -33.60 -7.02
N ARG A 156 -4.95 -33.41 -6.18
CA ARG A 156 -6.32 -33.85 -6.48
C ARG A 156 -7.22 -32.63 -6.56
N ARG A 157 -8.03 -32.57 -7.62
CA ARG A 157 -9.10 -31.59 -7.74
C ARG A 157 -10.35 -32.20 -7.10
N LEU A 158 -10.82 -31.59 -6.02
CA LEU A 158 -12.08 -31.99 -5.40
C LEU A 158 -13.23 -31.43 -6.23
N GLU A 159 -14.30 -32.21 -6.35
CA GLU A 159 -15.54 -31.72 -6.94
C GLU A 159 -16.12 -30.60 -6.05
N PRO A 160 -16.63 -29.52 -6.66
CA PRO A 160 -17.25 -28.46 -5.89
C PRO A 160 -18.50 -28.98 -5.15
N PRO A 161 -18.83 -28.41 -3.98
CA PRO A 161 -20.09 -28.72 -3.33
C PRO A 161 -21.27 -28.24 -4.16
N GLU A 162 -22.40 -28.94 -4.05
CA GLU A 162 -23.67 -28.45 -4.57
C GLU A 162 -24.17 -27.31 -3.68
N LEU A 163 -24.58 -26.22 -4.30
CA LEU A 163 -25.17 -25.08 -3.61
C LEU A 163 -26.66 -25.03 -3.93
N GLU A 164 -27.48 -24.82 -2.91
CA GLU A 164 -28.92 -24.73 -3.03
C GLU A 164 -29.40 -23.32 -2.67
N TYR A 165 -30.12 -22.70 -3.58
CA TYR A 165 -30.80 -21.42 -3.38
C TYR A 165 -32.28 -21.56 -3.75
N CYS A 166 -33.09 -20.56 -3.42
CA CYS A 166 -34.46 -20.49 -3.92
C CYS A 166 -34.48 -19.82 -5.30
N LYS A 167 -35.47 -20.16 -6.13
CA LYS A 167 -35.74 -19.39 -7.34
C LYS A 167 -36.41 -18.07 -6.98
N VAL A 168 -36.12 -17.01 -7.73
CA VAL A 168 -36.88 -15.75 -7.63
C VAL A 168 -38.34 -16.06 -7.95
N ALA A 169 -39.23 -15.79 -7.00
CA ALA A 169 -40.66 -16.01 -7.18
C ALA A 169 -41.20 -15.09 -8.27
N SER A 170 -41.96 -15.63 -9.22
CA SER A 170 -42.69 -14.78 -10.17
C SER A 170 -43.78 -13.99 -9.41
N PRO A 171 -44.17 -12.79 -9.89
CA PRO A 171 -45.22 -11.99 -9.23
C PRO A 171 -46.51 -12.78 -8.96
N HIS A 172 -46.87 -13.70 -9.86
CA HIS A 172 -48.02 -14.59 -9.72
C HIS A 172 -47.84 -15.69 -8.64
N GLU A 173 -46.62 -16.17 -8.41
CA GLU A 173 -46.33 -17.19 -7.38
C GLU A 173 -46.27 -16.61 -5.98
N VAL A 174 -45.85 -15.35 -5.85
CA VAL A 174 -45.88 -14.59 -4.58
C VAL A 174 -47.33 -14.38 -4.12
N GLU A 175 -48.24 -14.02 -5.02
CA GLU A 175 -49.68 -13.86 -4.71
C GLU A 175 -50.37 -15.19 -4.37
N ALA A 176 -49.91 -16.29 -4.95
CA ALA A 176 -50.47 -17.62 -4.72
C ALA A 176 -49.93 -18.33 -3.47
N GLY A 177 -49.04 -17.70 -2.70
CA GLY A 177 -48.49 -18.25 -1.46
C GLY A 177 -47.71 -19.56 -1.62
N ARG A 178 -47.13 -19.81 -2.81
CA ARG A 178 -46.35 -21.04 -3.06
C ARG A 178 -44.92 -20.89 -2.53
N GLU A 179 -44.44 -21.93 -1.85
CA GLU A 179 -43.05 -22.01 -1.39
C GLU A 179 -42.08 -21.92 -2.58
N ALA A 180 -41.02 -21.11 -2.42
CA ALA A 180 -40.03 -20.89 -3.46
C ALA A 180 -39.23 -22.19 -3.72
N ALA A 181 -39.32 -22.71 -4.94
CA ALA A 181 -38.65 -23.95 -5.30
C ALA A 181 -37.12 -23.84 -5.15
N ALA A 182 -36.53 -24.85 -4.52
CA ALA A 182 -35.09 -25.06 -4.48
C ALA A 182 -34.51 -25.18 -5.90
N THR A 183 -33.38 -24.52 -6.14
CA THR A 183 -32.65 -24.57 -7.41
C THR A 183 -31.17 -24.79 -7.12
N PRO A 184 -30.54 -25.84 -7.70
CA PRO A 184 -29.12 -26.06 -7.57
C PRO A 184 -28.32 -25.01 -8.36
N VAL A 185 -27.19 -24.59 -7.82
CA VAL A 185 -26.29 -23.59 -8.41
C VAL A 185 -24.95 -24.23 -8.74
N THR A 186 -24.56 -24.12 -10.00
CA THR A 186 -23.27 -24.63 -10.48
C THR A 186 -22.13 -23.72 -10.06
N VAL A 187 -21.22 -24.23 -9.23
CA VAL A 187 -19.97 -23.54 -8.86
C VAL A 187 -18.93 -23.74 -9.95
N THR A 188 -18.43 -22.64 -10.51
CA THR A 188 -17.38 -22.65 -11.54
C THR A 188 -16.10 -22.06 -10.96
N ASN A 189 -15.03 -22.85 -10.92
CA ASN A 189 -13.71 -22.44 -10.39
C ASN A 189 -13.79 -21.78 -8.99
N GLY A 190 -14.64 -22.32 -8.10
CA GLY A 190 -14.83 -21.79 -6.75
C GLY A 190 -15.65 -20.49 -6.68
N SER A 191 -16.33 -20.10 -7.76
CA SER A 191 -17.17 -18.92 -7.82
C SER A 191 -18.56 -19.23 -8.36
N TRP A 192 -19.56 -18.52 -7.86
CA TRP A 192 -20.93 -18.51 -8.37
C TRP A 192 -21.50 -17.09 -8.21
N ASN A 193 -22.64 -16.82 -8.85
CA ASN A 193 -23.34 -15.55 -8.72
C ASN A 193 -24.79 -15.80 -8.25
N LEU A 194 -25.45 -14.75 -7.76
CA LEU A 194 -26.82 -14.79 -7.24
C LEU A 194 -27.86 -14.28 -8.25
N ARG A 195 -27.55 -14.28 -9.55
CA ARG A 195 -28.51 -13.80 -10.55
C ARG A 195 -29.69 -14.77 -10.65
N ASP A 196 -30.90 -14.22 -10.64
CA ASP A 196 -32.14 -14.98 -10.71
C ASP A 196 -32.29 -16.01 -9.57
N LEU A 197 -31.62 -15.76 -8.44
CA LEU A 197 -31.65 -16.56 -7.22
C LEU A 197 -32.11 -15.73 -6.03
N ALA A 198 -32.83 -16.38 -5.12
CA ALA A 198 -33.27 -15.87 -3.83
C ALA A 198 -32.63 -16.65 -2.68
N PHE A 199 -32.50 -16.01 -1.52
CA PHE A 199 -31.97 -16.66 -0.33
C PHE A 199 -32.85 -17.84 0.09
N ARG A 200 -32.21 -18.91 0.56
CA ARG A 200 -32.92 -20.10 1.08
C ARG A 200 -33.84 -19.74 2.25
N GLU A 201 -33.34 -18.89 3.14
CA GLU A 201 -34.07 -18.35 4.28
C GLU A 201 -33.93 -16.82 4.24
N PRO A 202 -34.90 -16.10 3.63
CA PRO A 202 -34.83 -14.66 3.56
C PRO A 202 -35.12 -14.03 4.93
N ALA A 203 -34.28 -13.07 5.32
CA ALA A 203 -34.56 -12.25 6.49
C ALA A 203 -35.65 -11.21 6.19
N SER A 204 -36.31 -10.72 7.25
CA SER A 204 -37.24 -9.60 7.16
C SER A 204 -36.61 -8.33 7.71
N LEU A 205 -36.64 -7.25 6.92
CA LEU A 205 -36.12 -5.95 7.32
C LEU A 205 -37.27 -5.08 7.86
N LEU A 206 -37.42 -5.06 9.17
CA LEU A 206 -38.55 -4.42 9.84
C LEU A 206 -38.38 -2.91 10.03
N SER A 207 -37.18 -2.47 10.47
CA SER A 207 -36.87 -1.07 10.75
C SER A 207 -35.40 -0.77 10.51
N TRP A 208 -35.12 0.27 9.73
CA TRP A 208 -33.77 0.71 9.38
C TRP A 208 -33.78 2.17 8.89
N ALA A 209 -32.61 2.80 8.88
CA ALA A 209 -32.39 4.17 8.44
C ALA A 209 -31.03 4.30 7.74
N VAL A 210 -30.87 5.32 6.90
CA VAL A 210 -29.62 5.60 6.19
C VAL A 210 -29.07 6.94 6.69
N VAL A 211 -27.86 6.93 7.23
CA VAL A 211 -27.15 8.16 7.63
C VAL A 211 -26.05 8.42 6.61
N HIS A 212 -26.18 9.50 5.86
CA HIS A 212 -25.23 9.86 4.81
C HIS A 212 -24.31 10.98 5.32
N LEU A 213 -23.03 10.69 5.55
CA LEU A 213 -22.05 11.64 6.12
C LEU A 213 -21.37 12.56 5.09
N GLY A 214 -21.82 12.55 3.84
CA GLY A 214 -21.29 13.42 2.78
C GLY A 214 -22.06 14.73 2.66
N ALA A 215 -21.72 15.52 1.64
CA ALA A 215 -22.39 16.79 1.40
C ALA A 215 -23.88 16.59 1.05
N ALA A 216 -24.76 17.41 1.63
CA ALA A 216 -26.22 17.33 1.45
C ALA A 216 -26.67 17.34 -0.02
N LYS A 217 -25.87 17.90 -0.94
CA LYS A 217 -26.14 17.85 -2.39
C LYS A 217 -26.22 16.42 -2.97
N HIS A 218 -25.61 15.43 -2.31
CA HIS A 218 -25.62 14.03 -2.75
C HIS A 218 -26.79 13.21 -2.19
N THR A 219 -27.70 13.80 -1.39
CA THR A 219 -28.81 13.06 -0.78
C THR A 219 -29.66 12.32 -1.82
N ARG A 220 -29.96 12.94 -2.97
CA ARG A 220 -30.72 12.30 -4.06
C ARG A 220 -29.96 11.12 -4.70
N GLU A 221 -28.63 11.20 -4.81
CA GLU A 221 -27.81 10.10 -5.31
C GLU A 221 -27.82 8.92 -4.34
N VAL A 222 -27.76 9.20 -3.04
CA VAL A 222 -27.88 8.19 -1.98
C VAL A 222 -29.25 7.54 -2.00
N GLU A 223 -30.34 8.29 -2.11
CA GLU A 223 -31.70 7.76 -2.24
C GLU A 223 -31.83 6.82 -3.46
N ASN A 224 -31.29 7.21 -4.61
CA ASN A 224 -31.29 6.38 -5.81
C ASN A 224 -30.49 5.09 -5.61
N TYR A 225 -29.32 5.17 -4.97
CA TYR A 225 -28.50 4.01 -4.63
C TYR A 225 -29.26 3.06 -3.70
N VAL A 226 -29.84 3.58 -2.62
CA VAL A 226 -30.63 2.82 -1.64
C VAL A 226 -31.82 2.13 -2.32
N ASN A 227 -32.53 2.83 -3.20
CA ASN A 227 -33.63 2.25 -3.98
C ASN A 227 -33.15 1.11 -4.88
N SER A 228 -31.99 1.25 -5.54
CA SER A 228 -31.41 0.20 -6.38
C SER A 228 -31.04 -1.04 -5.54
N GLN A 229 -30.39 -0.84 -4.39
CA GLN A 229 -30.05 -1.92 -3.47
C GLN A 229 -31.30 -2.64 -2.95
N MET A 230 -32.37 -1.90 -2.60
CA MET A 230 -33.62 -2.50 -2.13
C MET A 230 -34.32 -3.32 -3.20
N ARG A 231 -34.33 -2.87 -4.46
CA ARG A 231 -34.85 -3.67 -5.57
C ARG A 231 -34.11 -4.99 -5.69
N MET A 232 -32.78 -4.96 -5.64
CA MET A 232 -31.96 -6.17 -5.68
C MET A 232 -32.25 -7.11 -4.51
N LEU A 233 -32.32 -6.57 -3.28
CA LEU A 233 -32.60 -7.37 -2.08
C LEU A 233 -33.99 -8.02 -2.11
N ARG A 234 -35.01 -7.31 -2.61
CA ARG A 234 -36.35 -7.86 -2.84
C ARG A 234 -36.34 -8.98 -3.87
N THR A 235 -35.59 -8.82 -4.97
CA THR A 235 -35.39 -9.91 -5.95
C THR A 235 -34.75 -11.13 -5.29
N CYS A 236 -33.83 -10.94 -4.34
CA CYS A 236 -33.25 -12.04 -3.56
C CYS A 236 -34.17 -12.60 -2.45
N GLY A 237 -35.44 -12.18 -2.39
CA GLY A 237 -36.44 -12.69 -1.44
C GLY A 237 -36.50 -11.94 -0.11
N LEU A 238 -35.70 -10.89 0.10
CA LEU A 238 -35.77 -10.11 1.33
C LEU A 238 -37.12 -9.37 1.41
N HIS A 239 -37.88 -9.60 2.48
CA HIS A 239 -39.14 -8.92 2.72
C HIS A 239 -38.90 -7.66 3.55
N ASP A 240 -39.40 -6.52 3.10
CA ASP A 240 -39.36 -5.26 3.85
C ASP A 240 -40.76 -4.82 4.29
N ALA A 241 -40.89 -4.45 5.56
CA ALA A 241 -42.18 -4.02 6.12
C ALA A 241 -42.52 -2.56 5.78
N ARG A 242 -41.60 -1.79 5.19
CA ARG A 242 -41.75 -0.36 4.90
C ARG A 242 -41.29 0.00 3.49
N ALA A 243 -42.04 0.88 2.83
CA ALA A 243 -41.53 1.70 1.74
C ALA A 243 -40.37 2.58 2.26
N MET A 244 -39.31 2.71 1.44
CA MET A 244 -38.04 3.47 1.60
C MET A 244 -37.74 4.05 3.00
N PRO A 245 -36.61 3.66 3.66
CA PRO A 245 -36.26 4.19 4.97
C PRO A 245 -35.94 5.68 4.92
N PRO A 246 -36.03 6.39 6.06
CA PRO A 246 -35.55 7.76 6.14
C PRO A 246 -34.05 7.85 5.84
N VAL A 247 -33.69 8.79 4.97
CA VAL A 247 -32.30 9.18 4.68
C VAL A 247 -32.01 10.47 5.44
N VAL A 248 -31.11 10.41 6.41
CA VAL A 248 -30.67 11.55 7.22
C VAL A 248 -29.35 12.05 6.67
N ALA A 249 -29.31 13.31 6.25
CA ALA A 249 -28.09 14.02 5.91
C ALA A 249 -27.59 14.81 7.14
N PRO A 250 -26.29 15.11 7.25
CA PRO A 250 -25.80 16.05 8.25
C PRO A 250 -26.52 17.38 8.03
N ASP A 251 -27.16 17.87 9.08
CA ASP A 251 -27.66 19.23 9.06
C ASP A 251 -26.47 20.15 8.77
N CYS A 252 -26.61 21.01 7.76
CA CYS A 252 -25.67 22.09 7.48
C CYS A 252 -25.53 23.06 8.67
N ASN A 253 -26.33 22.86 9.72
CA ASN A 253 -26.50 23.70 10.90
C ASN A 253 -26.10 22.98 12.20
N GLY A 254 -25.09 22.11 12.15
CA GLY A 254 -24.45 21.60 13.36
C GLY A 254 -23.58 22.68 14.00
N GLU A 255 -24.04 23.19 15.15
CA GLU A 255 -23.15 23.52 16.28
C GLU A 255 -22.22 22.33 16.61
#